data_AF-I3DJN4-F1
#
_entry.id   AF-I3DJN4-F1
#
_cell.length_a   1.000
_cell.length_b   1.000
_cell.length_c   1.000
_cell.angle_alpha   90.00
_cell.angle_beta   90.00
_cell.angle_gamma   90.00
#
_symmetry.space_group_name_H-M   'P 1'
#
loop_
_entity.id
_entity.type
_entity.pdbx_description
1 polymer ?
#
loop_
_entity_poly.entity_id
_entity_poly.type
_entity_poly.pdbx_seq_one_letter_code
_entity_poly.pdbx_strand_id
1 'polypeptide(L)'
;MKDCIEHRLTMLANETQSHIISRMVQQIQQQDYKALIPQAVVQKFCNEFQIKPVDLALQCLPIAACYALTPISHFNVGAIAIGISGNFYFGANQEFTAAAMQQTVHAEQSAISHAWIAGEKAIMHMVVNYTPCGHCRQFMNELNTASQLRIHLPHSQNHLLHSYLPDAFGPKDLNIEKVLFDPQIHSIQQHSDDPVVQAVIAGVSQSYAPYSQALSAVALQIGEQIIVGRYAENAAFNPSFLPLQSALNYQRLQGYFNIPVSRIVMAEVKSGLSHKTMTESLAKAYLEQPIEYISL
;
A
#
# COMPACT_ATOMS: atom_id res chain seq x y z
N MET A 1 -18.23 7.66 -10.02
CA MET A 1 -18.17 8.77 -9.03
C MET A 1 -16.75 9.33 -9.14
N LYS A 2 -16.56 10.59 -9.57
CA LYS A 2 -15.22 11.19 -9.58
C LYS A 2 -14.66 11.11 -8.14
N ASP A 3 -13.43 10.64 -8.01
CA ASP A 3 -12.86 10.29 -6.72
C ASP A 3 -12.72 11.54 -5.84
N CYS A 4 -13.28 11.47 -4.64
CA CYS A 4 -13.59 12.62 -3.80
C CYS A 4 -12.41 13.01 -2.89
N ILE A 5 -11.17 12.63 -3.21
CA ILE A 5 -10.03 12.83 -2.30
C ILE A 5 -9.76 14.32 -2.07
N GLU A 6 -9.64 15.11 -3.14
CA GLU A 6 -9.39 16.56 -3.06
C GLU A 6 -10.50 17.28 -2.28
N HIS A 7 -11.76 16.91 -2.55
CA HIS A 7 -12.91 17.48 -1.86
C HIS A 7 -12.92 17.08 -0.37
N ARG A 8 -12.68 15.80 -0.03
CA ARG A 8 -12.60 15.34 1.37
C ARG A 8 -11.48 16.03 2.13
N LEU A 9 -10.31 16.19 1.52
CA LEU A 9 -9.19 16.92 2.12
C LEU A 9 -9.54 18.39 2.37
N THR A 10 -10.19 19.04 1.41
CA THR A 10 -10.64 20.44 1.53
C THR A 10 -11.69 20.59 2.64
N MET A 11 -12.69 19.70 2.68
CA MET A 11 -13.70 19.70 3.74
C MET A 11 -13.06 19.47 5.11
N LEU A 12 -12.17 18.47 5.24
CA LEU A 12 -11.46 18.20 6.48
C LEU A 12 -10.65 19.41 6.96
N ALA A 13 -9.95 20.11 6.07
CA ALA A 13 -9.19 21.31 6.42
C ALA A 13 -10.08 22.50 6.83
N ASN A 14 -11.28 22.62 6.27
CA ASN A 14 -12.22 23.69 6.58
C ASN A 14 -13.00 23.44 7.88
N GLU A 15 -13.34 22.19 8.17
CA GLU A 15 -14.13 21.80 9.34
C GLU A 15 -13.28 21.61 10.60
N THR A 16 -11.99 21.31 10.44
CA THR A 16 -11.09 21.09 11.57
C THR A 16 -10.67 22.39 12.24
N GLN A 17 -10.58 22.38 13.57
CA GLN A 17 -9.89 23.42 14.34
C GLN A 17 -8.39 23.12 14.49
N SER A 18 -7.91 21.99 13.98
CA SER A 18 -6.51 21.57 14.11
C SER A 18 -5.63 22.27 13.08
N HIS A 19 -4.72 23.11 13.59
CA HIS A 19 -3.67 23.73 12.77
C HIS A 19 -2.75 22.68 12.13
N ILE A 20 -2.48 21.56 12.81
CA ILE A 20 -1.67 20.46 12.27
C ILE A 20 -2.33 19.89 11.02
N ILE A 21 -3.63 19.56 11.09
CA ILE A 21 -4.37 19.00 9.95
C ILE A 21 -4.38 19.99 8.80
N SER A 22 -4.70 21.25 9.07
CA SER A 22 -4.71 22.31 8.05
C SER A 22 -3.37 22.44 7.32
N ARG A 23 -2.27 22.46 8.07
CA ARG A 23 -0.90 22.59 7.52
C ARG A 23 -0.46 21.35 6.76
N MET A 24 -0.85 20.16 7.23
CA MET A 24 -0.57 18.91 6.53
C MET A 24 -1.37 18.77 5.24
N VAL A 25 -2.65 19.19 5.22
CA VAL A 25 -3.45 19.21 3.98
C VAL A 25 -2.85 20.19 2.96
N GLN A 26 -2.43 21.39 3.39
CA GLN A 26 -1.73 22.34 2.52
C GLN A 26 -0.45 21.74 1.93
N GLN A 27 0.33 21.03 2.75
CA GLN A 27 1.53 20.35 2.29
C GLN A 27 1.21 19.29 1.23
N ILE A 28 0.17 18.48 1.43
CA ILE A 28 -0.29 17.45 0.47
C ILE A 28 -0.75 18.08 -0.84
N GLN A 29 -1.47 19.20 -0.78
CA GLN A 29 -1.88 19.96 -1.97
C GLN A 29 -0.67 20.48 -2.76
N GLN A 30 0.37 20.96 -2.07
CA GLN A 30 1.60 21.48 -2.71
C GLN A 30 2.45 20.40 -3.39
N GLN A 31 2.20 19.13 -3.10
CA GLN A 31 2.91 17.98 -3.69
C GLN A 31 1.97 17.13 -4.56
N ASP A 32 0.98 17.77 -5.19
CA ASP A 32 0.04 17.15 -6.12
C ASP A 32 -0.69 15.94 -5.53
N TYR A 33 -1.09 16.04 -4.25
CA TYR A 33 -1.82 15.01 -3.52
C TYR A 33 -1.08 13.67 -3.39
N LYS A 34 0.26 13.68 -3.48
CA LYS A 34 1.07 12.51 -3.09
C LYS A 34 0.91 12.27 -1.59
N ALA A 35 0.66 11.03 -1.19
CA ALA A 35 0.38 10.64 0.18
C ALA A 35 1.65 10.16 0.93
N LEU A 36 2.82 10.65 0.49
CA LEU A 36 4.14 10.43 1.09
C LEU A 36 4.61 11.72 1.73
N ILE A 37 4.89 11.73 3.03
CA ILE A 37 5.48 12.90 3.70
C ILE A 37 6.95 12.61 3.96
N PRO A 38 7.89 13.31 3.28
CA PRO A 38 9.31 13.10 3.49
C PRO A 38 9.73 13.43 4.93
N GLN A 39 10.73 12.73 5.46
CA GLN A 39 11.28 12.93 6.80
C GLN A 39 11.58 14.42 7.10
N ALA A 40 12.11 15.16 6.13
CA ALA A 40 12.41 16.59 6.31
C ALA A 40 11.15 17.42 6.63
N VAL A 41 10.02 17.09 5.99
CA VAL A 41 8.73 17.73 6.25
C VAL A 41 8.15 17.28 7.58
N VAL A 42 8.25 15.98 7.90
CA VAL A 42 7.88 15.44 9.22
C VAL A 42 8.62 16.19 10.34
N GLN A 43 9.95 16.32 10.24
CA GLN A 43 10.77 16.98 11.24
C GLN A 43 10.43 18.48 11.35
N LYS A 44 10.19 19.15 10.21
CA LYS A 44 9.75 20.54 10.19
C LYS A 44 8.46 20.72 10.99
N PHE A 45 7.45 19.87 10.76
CA PHE A 45 6.18 19.96 11.47
C PHE A 45 6.29 19.55 12.94
N CYS A 46 7.07 18.51 13.26
CA CYS A 46 7.38 18.18 14.65
C CYS A 46 7.99 19.37 15.40
N ASN A 47 8.91 20.10 14.77
CA ASN A 47 9.52 21.30 15.35
C ASN A 47 8.52 22.47 15.42
N GLU A 48 7.71 22.69 14.38
CA GLU A 48 6.70 23.76 14.32
C GLU A 48 5.65 23.59 15.43
N PHE A 49 5.16 22.37 15.65
CA PHE A 49 4.08 22.07 16.60
C PHE A 49 4.58 21.54 17.95
N GLN A 50 5.88 21.35 18.13
CA GLN A 50 6.48 20.80 19.35
C GLN A 50 5.92 19.41 19.73
N ILE A 51 5.77 18.54 18.73
CA ILE A 51 5.23 17.17 18.91
C ILE A 51 6.17 16.11 18.34
N LYS A 52 6.06 14.87 18.83
CA LYS A 52 6.86 13.75 18.32
C LYS A 52 6.28 13.20 17.01
N PRO A 53 7.08 12.50 16.19
CA PRO A 53 6.60 11.95 14.92
C PRO A 53 5.38 11.03 15.03
N VAL A 54 5.33 10.15 16.03
CA VAL A 54 4.17 9.26 16.25
C VAL A 54 2.90 10.07 16.58
N ASP A 55 3.02 11.09 17.41
CA ASP A 55 1.89 11.97 17.76
C ASP A 55 1.43 12.77 16.54
N LEU A 56 2.36 13.27 15.71
CA LEU A 56 2.04 13.91 14.43
C LEU A 56 1.29 12.94 13.51
N ALA A 57 1.76 11.69 13.37
CA ALA A 57 1.11 10.69 12.56
C ALA A 57 -0.31 10.37 13.07
N LEU A 58 -0.53 10.27 14.38
CA LEU A 58 -1.86 10.07 14.96
C LEU A 58 -2.83 11.21 14.57
N GLN A 59 -2.35 12.47 14.62
CA GLN A 59 -3.13 13.63 14.18
C GLN A 59 -3.43 13.61 12.67
N CYS A 60 -2.61 12.93 11.87
CA CYS A 60 -2.76 12.84 10.41
C CYS A 60 -3.65 11.67 9.95
N LEU A 61 -4.11 10.78 10.84
CA LEU A 61 -4.99 9.66 10.47
C LEU A 61 -6.26 10.07 9.71
N PRO A 62 -6.98 11.17 10.06
CA PRO A 62 -8.13 11.63 9.28
C PRO A 62 -7.77 12.00 7.84
N ILE A 63 -6.56 12.52 7.62
CA ILE A 63 -6.04 12.89 6.30
C ILE A 63 -5.76 11.63 5.47
N ALA A 64 -5.14 10.61 6.08
CA ALA A 64 -4.95 9.32 5.43
C ALA A 64 -6.31 8.69 5.04
N ALA A 65 -7.32 8.75 5.92
CA ALA A 65 -8.67 8.26 5.65
C ALA A 65 -9.38 8.97 4.48
N CYS A 66 -8.99 10.20 4.12
CA CYS A 66 -9.48 10.87 2.90
C CYS A 66 -9.08 10.15 1.61
N TYR A 67 -8.10 9.23 1.66
CA TYR A 67 -7.73 8.38 0.53
C TYR A 67 -8.56 7.09 0.45
N ALA A 68 -9.51 6.82 1.35
CA ALA A 68 -10.27 5.56 1.30
C ALA A 68 -11.17 5.44 0.07
N LEU A 69 -11.39 4.23 -0.44
CA LEU A 69 -12.39 3.89 -1.46
C LEU A 69 -13.36 2.86 -0.86
N THR A 70 -14.53 3.31 -0.40
CA THR A 70 -15.40 2.48 0.46
C THR A 70 -16.86 2.44 -0.03
N PRO A 71 -17.12 2.04 -1.28
CA PRO A 71 -18.47 1.96 -1.81
C PRO A 71 -19.35 0.89 -1.15
N ILE A 72 -18.80 -0.01 -0.31
CA ILE A 72 -19.55 -1.11 0.31
C ILE A 72 -19.82 -0.81 1.79
N SER A 73 -18.78 -0.57 2.57
CA SER A 73 -18.91 -0.34 4.02
C SER A 73 -19.23 1.12 4.37
N HIS A 74 -18.88 2.05 3.48
CA HIS A 74 -18.87 3.49 3.75
C HIS A 74 -18.02 3.89 4.97
N PHE A 75 -17.04 3.04 5.33
CA PHE A 75 -16.24 3.18 6.53
C PHE A 75 -14.78 3.49 6.17
N ASN A 76 -14.41 4.78 6.25
CA ASN A 76 -13.08 5.24 5.88
C ASN A 76 -12.07 4.96 7.00
N VAL A 77 -11.09 4.11 6.70
CA VAL A 77 -9.98 3.74 7.59
C VAL A 77 -8.69 4.31 7.02
N GLY A 78 -7.94 5.02 7.85
CA GLY A 78 -6.61 5.55 7.53
C GLY A 78 -5.53 4.83 8.33
N ALA A 79 -4.37 4.65 7.71
CA ALA A 79 -3.16 4.16 8.35
C ALA A 79 -1.94 4.96 7.88
N ILE A 80 -0.91 5.03 8.72
CA ILE A 80 0.37 5.63 8.39
C ILE A 80 1.48 4.67 8.80
N ALA A 81 2.25 4.20 7.81
CA ALA A 81 3.49 3.50 8.05
C ALA A 81 4.63 4.51 8.18
N ILE A 82 5.39 4.45 9.28
CA ILE A 82 6.60 5.23 9.46
C ILE A 82 7.78 4.34 9.10
N GLY A 83 8.44 4.68 7.98
CA GLY A 83 9.61 3.97 7.50
C GLY A 83 10.81 4.14 8.41
N ILE A 84 11.81 3.27 8.27
CA ILE A 84 13.11 3.44 8.95
C ILE A 84 13.82 4.74 8.53
N SER A 85 13.51 5.26 7.34
CA SER A 85 13.94 6.58 6.88
C SER A 85 13.32 7.75 7.67
N GLY A 86 12.22 7.51 8.40
CA GLY A 86 11.41 8.55 9.03
C GLY A 86 10.36 9.18 8.10
N ASN A 87 10.25 8.72 6.85
CA ASN A 87 9.13 9.09 5.96
C ASN A 87 7.80 8.54 6.50
N PHE A 88 6.72 9.28 6.26
CA PHE A 88 5.35 8.77 6.46
C PHE A 88 4.76 8.32 5.13
N TYR A 89 4.28 7.09 5.09
CA TYR A 89 3.54 6.53 3.96
C TYR A 89 2.09 6.35 4.39
N PHE A 90 1.20 7.17 3.84
CA PHE A 90 -0.22 7.06 4.15
C PHE A 90 -0.80 5.87 3.39
N GLY A 91 -1.85 5.29 3.96
CA GLY A 91 -2.67 4.27 3.35
C GLY A 91 -4.11 4.36 3.82
N ALA A 92 -5.01 3.80 3.02
CA ALA A 92 -6.43 3.77 3.30
C ALA A 92 -7.09 2.51 2.72
N ASN A 93 -8.21 2.10 3.30
CA ASN A 93 -8.92 0.92 2.82
C ASN A 93 -9.57 1.14 1.45
N GLN A 94 -9.63 0.08 0.65
CA GLN A 94 -10.24 0.07 -0.68
C GLN A 94 -11.11 -1.16 -0.87
N GLU A 95 -12.32 -0.91 -1.36
CA GLU A 95 -13.35 -1.90 -1.60
C GLU A 95 -13.83 -1.75 -3.05
N PHE A 96 -14.03 -2.87 -3.72
CA PHE A 96 -14.38 -2.90 -5.14
C PHE A 96 -15.76 -3.51 -5.32
N THR A 97 -16.72 -2.70 -5.78
CA THR A 97 -18.07 -3.15 -6.11
C THR A 97 -18.03 -4.21 -7.21
N ALA A 98 -18.93 -5.20 -7.13
CA ALA A 98 -19.03 -6.31 -8.09
C ALA A 98 -17.75 -7.18 -8.23
N ALA A 99 -16.82 -7.06 -7.28
CA ALA A 99 -15.66 -7.94 -7.14
C ALA A 99 -15.81 -8.84 -5.91
N ALA A 100 -15.03 -9.92 -5.85
CA ALA A 100 -14.99 -10.79 -4.68
C ALA A 100 -14.35 -10.06 -3.49
N MET A 101 -14.81 -10.35 -2.26
CA MET A 101 -14.30 -9.71 -1.04
C MET A 101 -12.79 -9.85 -0.86
N GLN A 102 -12.19 -10.92 -1.40
CA GLN A 102 -10.75 -11.17 -1.42
C GLN A 102 -9.95 -10.08 -2.16
N GLN A 103 -10.61 -9.21 -2.94
CA GLN A 103 -9.97 -8.09 -3.61
C GLN A 103 -9.81 -6.85 -2.72
N THR A 104 -10.38 -6.86 -1.51
CA THR A 104 -10.36 -5.74 -0.55
C THR A 104 -8.93 -5.44 -0.09
N VAL A 105 -8.60 -4.16 -0.01
CA VAL A 105 -7.35 -3.66 0.55
C VAL A 105 -7.63 -3.02 1.90
N HIS A 106 -6.93 -3.46 2.94
CA HIS A 106 -7.00 -2.81 4.25
C HIS A 106 -6.06 -1.61 4.32
N ALA A 107 -6.34 -0.65 5.21
CA ALA A 107 -5.53 0.58 5.33
C ALA A 107 -4.06 0.27 5.68
N GLU A 108 -3.83 -0.72 6.54
CA GLU A 108 -2.49 -1.16 6.92
C GLU A 108 -1.75 -1.78 5.74
N GLN A 109 -2.39 -2.67 4.98
CA GLN A 109 -1.82 -3.24 3.75
C GLN A 109 -1.51 -2.15 2.72
N SER A 110 -2.41 -1.17 2.59
CA SER A 110 -2.24 -0.01 1.72
C SER A 110 -1.00 0.81 2.08
N ALA A 111 -0.82 1.17 3.36
CA ALA A 111 0.33 1.94 3.82
C ALA A 111 1.65 1.16 3.70
N ILE A 112 1.63 -0.14 4.01
CA ILE A 112 2.80 -1.02 3.89
C ILE A 112 3.20 -1.18 2.42
N SER A 113 2.25 -1.49 1.54
CA SER A 113 2.52 -1.63 0.11
C SER A 113 3.01 -0.31 -0.49
N HIS A 114 2.45 0.82 -0.06
CA HIS A 114 2.94 2.14 -0.46
C HIS A 114 4.43 2.32 -0.12
N ALA A 115 4.81 2.08 1.14
CA ALA A 115 6.20 2.17 1.56
C ALA A 115 7.11 1.23 0.75
N TRP A 116 6.68 -0.03 0.57
CA TRP A 116 7.45 -1.03 -0.15
C TRP A 116 7.69 -0.65 -1.62
N ILE A 117 6.63 -0.26 -2.34
CA ILE A 117 6.73 0.12 -3.76
C ILE A 117 7.51 1.44 -3.93
N ALA A 118 7.42 2.36 -2.96
CA ALA A 118 8.22 3.58 -2.92
C ALA A 118 9.71 3.34 -2.58
N GLY A 119 10.11 2.10 -2.29
CA GLY A 119 11.50 1.70 -2.09
C GLY A 119 12.01 1.77 -0.65
N GLU A 120 11.12 1.98 0.32
CA GLU A 120 11.43 1.90 1.75
C GLU A 120 12.00 0.54 2.12
N LYS A 121 12.87 0.49 3.14
CA LYS A 121 13.60 -0.74 3.52
C LYS A 121 13.07 -1.44 4.75
N ALA A 122 12.29 -0.75 5.56
CA ALA A 122 11.69 -1.28 6.77
C ALA A 122 10.62 -0.31 7.29
N ILE A 123 9.64 -0.84 8.01
CA ILE A 123 8.63 -0.05 8.73
C ILE A 123 8.86 -0.25 10.22
N MET A 124 9.01 0.85 10.97
CA MET A 124 9.24 0.79 12.43
C MET A 124 7.95 1.01 13.22
N HIS A 125 7.02 1.79 12.67
CA HIS A 125 5.76 2.11 13.32
C HIS A 125 4.60 2.00 12.35
N MET A 126 3.53 1.37 12.80
CA MET A 126 2.23 1.38 12.15
C MET A 126 1.25 2.18 13.01
N VAL A 127 0.73 3.27 12.48
CA VAL A 127 -0.21 4.15 13.17
C VAL A 127 -1.57 3.98 12.52
N VAL A 128 -2.59 3.65 13.32
CA VAL A 128 -3.93 3.28 12.84
C VAL A 128 -5.02 3.88 13.72
N ASN A 129 -6.20 4.14 13.15
CA ASN A 129 -7.35 4.65 13.91
C ASN A 129 -8.09 3.56 14.71
N TYR A 130 -8.04 2.31 14.28
CA TYR A 130 -8.66 1.16 14.93
C TYR A 130 -7.68 0.01 15.08
N THR A 131 -7.91 -0.84 16.09
CA THR A 131 -7.07 -2.02 16.35
C THR A 131 -7.02 -2.91 15.10
N PRO A 132 -5.82 -3.26 14.58
CA PRO A 132 -5.71 -4.07 13.37
C PRO A 132 -6.45 -5.40 13.51
N CYS A 133 -7.14 -5.83 12.46
CA CYS A 133 -7.80 -7.12 12.42
C CYS A 133 -6.78 -8.27 12.26
N GLY A 134 -7.21 -9.53 12.45
CA GLY A 134 -6.32 -10.69 12.34
C GLY A 134 -5.57 -10.77 10.99
N HIS A 135 -6.25 -10.43 9.90
CA HIS A 135 -5.66 -10.37 8.55
C HIS A 135 -4.50 -9.37 8.46
N CYS A 136 -4.68 -8.15 8.97
CA CYS A 136 -3.62 -7.13 8.97
C CYS A 136 -2.46 -7.50 9.90
N ARG A 137 -2.76 -8.09 11.07
CA ARG A 137 -1.72 -8.60 11.99
C ARG A 137 -0.84 -9.64 11.30
N GLN A 138 -1.47 -10.58 10.61
CA GLN A 138 -0.78 -11.63 9.88
C GLN A 138 0.02 -11.08 8.68
N PHE A 139 -0.52 -10.09 7.96
CA PHE A 139 0.22 -9.40 6.90
C PHE A 139 1.46 -8.67 7.42
N MET A 140 1.35 -7.99 8.57
CA MET A 140 2.49 -7.33 9.22
C MET A 140 3.54 -8.32 9.75
N ASN A 141 3.16 -9.57 10.01
CA ASN A 141 4.11 -10.60 10.45
C ASN A 141 5.04 -11.09 9.33
N GLU A 142 4.80 -10.63 8.10
CA GLU A 142 5.64 -10.91 6.93
C GLU A 142 6.83 -9.93 6.80
N LEU A 143 6.84 -8.84 7.57
CA LEU A 143 7.83 -7.78 7.43
C LEU A 143 9.17 -8.17 8.07
N ASN A 144 10.27 -7.69 7.48
CA ASN A 144 11.62 -7.85 8.07
C ASN A 144 11.79 -7.22 9.45
N THR A 145 10.86 -6.35 9.86
CA THR A 145 10.79 -5.75 11.20
C THR A 145 9.67 -6.29 12.08
N ALA A 146 8.98 -7.38 11.71
CA ALA A 146 7.80 -7.88 12.45
C ALA A 146 8.01 -8.02 13.97
N SER A 147 9.19 -8.46 14.43
CA SER A 147 9.51 -8.60 15.86
C SER A 147 9.71 -7.28 16.60
N GLN A 148 9.95 -6.18 15.89
CA GLN A 148 10.23 -4.85 16.43
C GLN A 148 9.15 -3.81 16.07
N LEU A 149 8.26 -4.15 15.15
CA LEU A 149 7.19 -3.28 14.67
C LEU A 149 6.28 -2.87 15.83
N ARG A 150 6.09 -1.56 15.95
CA ARG A 150 5.22 -0.95 16.97
C ARG A 150 3.93 -0.47 16.36
N ILE A 151 2.81 -0.85 16.98
CA ILE A 151 1.46 -0.41 16.62
C ILE A 151 1.05 0.73 17.55
N HIS A 152 0.44 1.77 16.98
CA HIS A 152 -0.05 2.93 17.71
C HIS A 152 -1.50 3.22 17.33
N LEU A 153 -2.32 3.35 18.37
CA LEU A 153 -3.74 3.73 18.33
C LEU A 153 -3.91 5.03 19.12
N PRO A 154 -4.98 5.81 18.85
CA PRO A 154 -5.28 7.03 19.61
C PRO A 154 -5.34 6.81 21.13
N HIS A 155 -5.77 5.63 21.57
CA HIS A 155 -5.96 5.28 22.99
C HIS A 155 -4.90 4.29 23.53
N SER A 156 -3.93 3.85 22.72
CA SER A 156 -2.99 2.79 23.09
C SER A 156 -1.79 2.82 22.14
N GLN A 157 -0.64 3.27 22.64
CA GLN A 157 0.55 3.49 21.83
C GLN A 157 1.68 2.55 22.21
N ASN A 158 2.63 2.37 21.28
CA ASN A 158 3.93 1.71 21.53
C ASN A 158 3.83 0.23 21.92
N HIS A 159 2.83 -0.48 21.40
CA HIS A 159 2.71 -1.93 21.59
C HIS A 159 3.38 -2.68 20.45
N LEU A 160 4.08 -3.77 20.74
CA LEU A 160 4.65 -4.62 19.70
C LEU A 160 3.53 -5.31 18.93
N LEU A 161 3.76 -5.60 17.64
CA LEU A 161 2.85 -6.41 16.81
C LEU A 161 2.44 -7.71 17.54
N HIS A 162 3.42 -8.40 18.14
CA HIS A 162 3.22 -9.67 18.83
C HIS A 162 2.38 -9.57 20.11
N SER A 163 2.16 -8.37 20.66
CA SER A 163 1.14 -8.17 21.71
C SER A 163 -0.29 -8.34 21.18
N TYR A 164 -0.50 -8.12 19.88
CA TYR A 164 -1.78 -8.34 19.20
C TYR A 164 -1.86 -9.70 18.49
N LEU A 165 -0.72 -10.35 18.27
CA LEU A 165 -0.60 -11.65 17.62
C LEU A 165 0.26 -12.59 18.47
N PRO A 166 -0.25 -13.07 19.62
CA PRO A 166 0.46 -14.06 20.43
C PRO A 166 0.56 -15.40 19.69
N ASP A 167 1.64 -16.15 19.94
CA ASP A 167 1.91 -17.45 19.32
C ASP A 167 1.74 -17.43 17.79
N ALA A 168 2.30 -16.39 17.17
CA ALA A 168 2.12 -16.08 15.77
C ALA A 168 2.70 -17.16 14.84
N PHE A 169 1.92 -17.54 13.83
CA PHE A 169 2.41 -18.24 12.64
C PHE A 169 3.01 -17.25 11.64
N GLY A 170 4.09 -17.59 10.96
CA GLY A 170 4.73 -16.72 9.98
C GLY A 170 5.87 -17.36 9.17
N PRO A 171 6.69 -16.54 8.50
CA PRO A 171 7.75 -17.01 7.61
C PRO A 171 8.73 -18.01 8.27
N LYS A 172 9.00 -17.82 9.57
CA LYS A 172 9.89 -18.69 10.36
C LYS A 172 9.40 -20.14 10.43
N ASP A 173 8.10 -20.35 10.55
CA ASP A 173 7.51 -21.69 10.64
C ASP A 173 7.62 -22.46 9.31
N LEU A 174 7.80 -21.71 8.21
CA LEU A 174 7.97 -22.23 6.86
C LEU A 174 9.45 -22.20 6.40
N ASN A 175 10.39 -21.92 7.30
CA ASN A 175 11.83 -21.81 7.03
C ASN A 175 12.19 -20.81 5.92
N ILE A 176 11.47 -19.68 5.86
CA ILE A 176 11.77 -18.60 4.91
C ILE A 176 12.81 -17.66 5.52
N GLU A 177 13.94 -17.48 4.83
CA GLU A 177 15.04 -16.62 5.28
C GLU A 177 14.84 -15.14 4.91
N LYS A 178 14.45 -14.87 3.66
CA LYS A 178 14.20 -13.52 3.15
C LYS A 178 12.72 -13.22 3.22
N VAL A 179 12.36 -12.14 3.89
CA VAL A 179 10.96 -11.76 4.11
C VAL A 179 10.62 -10.45 3.41
N LEU A 180 9.38 -9.97 3.53
CA LEU A 180 8.94 -8.74 2.87
C LEU A 180 9.79 -7.54 3.35
N PHE A 181 10.17 -6.68 2.41
CA PHE A 181 11.16 -5.58 2.50
C PHE A 181 12.64 -5.98 2.35
N ASP A 182 12.99 -7.27 2.43
CA ASP A 182 14.37 -7.66 2.14
C ASP A 182 14.70 -7.53 0.65
N PRO A 183 15.94 -7.13 0.29
CA PRO A 183 16.37 -7.09 -1.10
C PRO A 183 16.30 -8.48 -1.76
N GLN A 184 15.47 -8.55 -2.79
CA GLN A 184 15.31 -9.73 -3.63
C GLN A 184 15.12 -9.30 -5.08
N ILE A 185 15.92 -9.90 -5.96
CA ILE A 185 15.84 -9.70 -7.40
C ILE A 185 15.89 -11.09 -8.03
N HIS A 186 14.84 -11.42 -8.76
CA HIS A 186 14.70 -12.66 -9.51
C HIS A 186 15.18 -12.43 -10.95
N SER A 187 15.95 -13.37 -11.49
CA SER A 187 16.45 -13.25 -12.87
C SER A 187 15.33 -13.59 -13.85
N ILE A 188 14.82 -12.58 -14.57
CA ILE A 188 13.83 -12.74 -15.64
C ILE A 188 14.51 -12.48 -16.99
N GLN A 189 14.61 -13.51 -17.82
CA GLN A 189 15.26 -13.43 -19.14
C GLN A 189 14.24 -13.03 -20.22
N GLN A 190 13.77 -11.80 -20.17
CA GLN A 190 12.88 -11.26 -21.20
C GLN A 190 13.16 -9.79 -21.46
N HIS A 191 13.22 -9.44 -22.74
CA HIS A 191 13.47 -8.08 -23.21
C HIS A 191 12.30 -7.63 -24.09
N SER A 192 11.99 -6.33 -24.01
CA SER A 192 11.00 -5.67 -24.85
C SER A 192 11.45 -4.22 -25.03
N ASP A 193 11.11 -3.61 -26.15
CA ASP A 193 11.33 -2.18 -26.39
C ASP A 193 10.14 -1.32 -25.91
N ASP A 194 9.04 -1.96 -25.49
CA ASP A 194 7.87 -1.29 -24.95
C ASP A 194 8.10 -0.90 -23.48
N PRO A 195 8.06 0.40 -23.12
CA PRO A 195 8.34 0.85 -21.76
C PRO A 195 7.42 0.26 -20.69
N VAL A 196 6.14 -0.01 -21.02
CA VAL A 196 5.18 -0.59 -20.07
C VAL A 196 5.52 -2.06 -19.81
N VAL A 197 5.92 -2.77 -20.87
CA VAL A 197 6.34 -4.16 -20.77
C VAL A 197 7.67 -4.28 -20.01
N GLN A 198 8.62 -3.38 -20.27
CA GLN A 198 9.87 -3.31 -19.49
C GLN A 198 9.59 -3.07 -18.00
N ALA A 199 8.70 -2.13 -17.69
CA ALA A 199 8.35 -1.78 -16.32
C ALA A 199 7.67 -2.95 -15.58
N VAL A 200 6.75 -3.68 -16.24
CA VAL A 200 6.10 -4.83 -15.60
C VAL A 200 7.07 -5.99 -15.39
N ILE A 201 7.98 -6.28 -16.34
CA ILE A 201 9.02 -7.31 -16.18
C ILE A 201 9.96 -6.96 -15.02
N ALA A 202 10.39 -5.70 -14.93
CA ALA A 202 11.17 -5.22 -13.79
C ALA A 202 10.39 -5.34 -12.47
N GLY A 203 9.07 -5.12 -12.49
CA GLY A 203 8.17 -5.39 -11.38
C GLY A 203 8.18 -6.84 -10.94
N VAL A 204 8.03 -7.79 -11.88
CA VAL A 204 8.06 -9.24 -11.59
C VAL A 204 9.38 -9.64 -10.93
N SER A 205 10.51 -9.13 -11.42
CA SER A 205 11.83 -9.41 -10.85
C SER A 205 11.96 -9.00 -9.38
N GLN A 206 11.11 -8.09 -8.89
CA GLN A 206 11.15 -7.57 -7.52
C GLN A 206 9.94 -8.00 -6.67
N SER A 207 9.11 -8.93 -7.16
CA SER A 207 7.98 -9.47 -6.41
C SER A 207 8.44 -10.39 -5.28
N TYR A 208 7.60 -10.52 -4.26
CA TYR A 208 7.83 -11.39 -3.10
C TYR A 208 6.86 -12.58 -3.18
N ALA A 209 7.38 -13.77 -3.48
CA ALA A 209 6.57 -15.00 -3.59
C ALA A 209 7.36 -16.25 -3.17
N PRO A 210 7.92 -16.32 -1.96
CA PRO A 210 8.78 -17.42 -1.57
C PRO A 210 8.03 -18.76 -1.42
N TYR A 211 6.69 -18.73 -1.31
CA TYR A 211 5.89 -19.92 -1.03
C TYR A 211 5.43 -20.60 -2.31
N SER A 212 4.79 -19.86 -3.22
CA SER A 212 4.28 -20.41 -4.48
C SER A 212 5.20 -20.22 -5.68
N GLN A 213 6.19 -19.33 -5.58
CA GLN A 213 7.00 -18.87 -6.71
C GLN A 213 6.17 -18.19 -7.83
N ALA A 214 4.93 -17.77 -7.54
CA ALA A 214 4.03 -17.05 -8.45
C ALA A 214 4.43 -15.56 -8.62
N LEU A 215 5.68 -15.33 -9.03
CA LEU A 215 6.22 -14.01 -9.27
C LEU A 215 5.38 -13.29 -10.32
N SER A 216 4.81 -12.14 -9.95
CA SER A 216 3.89 -11.42 -10.82
C SER A 216 3.83 -9.93 -10.48
N ALA A 217 3.50 -9.13 -11.50
CA ALA A 217 3.36 -7.69 -11.40
C ALA A 217 2.32 -7.18 -12.41
N VAL A 218 1.81 -5.98 -12.15
CA VAL A 218 0.91 -5.26 -13.06
C VAL A 218 1.44 -3.85 -13.24
N ALA A 219 1.52 -3.41 -14.50
CA ALA A 219 1.79 -2.03 -14.87
C ALA A 219 0.51 -1.37 -15.40
N LEU A 220 0.25 -0.15 -14.93
CA LEU A 220 -0.83 0.72 -15.38
C LEU A 220 -0.22 1.91 -16.11
N GLN A 221 -0.61 2.13 -17.37
CA GLN A 221 -0.29 3.36 -18.10
C GLN A 221 -1.31 4.44 -17.72
N ILE A 222 -0.83 5.59 -17.25
CA ILE A 222 -1.65 6.68 -16.73
C ILE A 222 -1.12 8.01 -17.26
N GLY A 223 -1.71 8.51 -18.35
CA GLY A 223 -1.11 9.62 -19.10
C GLY A 223 0.30 9.24 -19.56
N GLU A 224 1.30 10.01 -19.16
CA GLU A 224 2.73 9.73 -19.44
C GLU A 224 3.40 8.84 -18.38
N GLN A 225 2.70 8.52 -17.30
CA GLN A 225 3.26 7.80 -16.16
C GLN A 225 2.99 6.29 -16.26
N ILE A 226 3.90 5.49 -15.71
CA ILE A 226 3.74 4.05 -15.55
C ILE A 226 3.77 3.73 -14.07
N ILE A 227 2.68 3.16 -13.56
CA ILE A 227 2.55 2.73 -12.17
C ILE A 227 2.66 1.21 -12.11
N VAL A 228 3.63 0.70 -11.34
CA VAL A 228 3.86 -0.74 -11.20
C VAL A 228 3.51 -1.21 -9.79
N GLY A 229 2.59 -2.15 -9.72
CA GLY A 229 2.28 -2.95 -8.54
C GLY A 229 2.91 -4.33 -8.63
N ARG A 230 3.32 -4.86 -7.49
CA ARG A 230 4.03 -6.14 -7.39
C ARG A 230 3.33 -7.05 -6.40
N TYR A 231 3.40 -8.35 -6.65
CA TYR A 231 2.86 -9.34 -5.74
C TYR A 231 3.69 -9.43 -4.46
N ALA A 232 3.02 -9.41 -3.31
CA ALA A 232 3.61 -9.70 -2.01
C ALA A 232 2.83 -10.83 -1.34
N GLU A 233 3.36 -12.04 -1.44
CA GLU A 233 2.80 -13.22 -0.82
C GLU A 233 2.88 -13.15 0.71
N ASN A 234 2.11 -13.99 1.39
CA ASN A 234 2.11 -14.10 2.84
C ASN A 234 2.15 -15.56 3.27
N ALA A 235 2.82 -15.86 4.39
CA ALA A 235 2.92 -17.20 4.96
C ALA A 235 1.55 -17.87 5.14
N ALA A 236 0.53 -17.09 5.49
CA ALA A 236 -0.84 -17.58 5.71
C ALA A 236 -1.72 -17.53 4.44
N PHE A 237 -1.11 -17.35 3.26
CA PHE A 237 -1.73 -17.35 1.93
C PHE A 237 -2.77 -16.25 1.71
N ASN A 238 -3.91 -16.29 2.38
CA ASN A 238 -5.02 -15.35 2.20
C ASN A 238 -4.64 -13.88 2.40
N PRO A 239 -3.71 -13.50 3.32
CA PRO A 239 -3.28 -12.11 3.45
C PRO A 239 -2.38 -11.58 2.34
N SER A 240 -2.01 -12.41 1.36
CA SER A 240 -1.17 -11.98 0.23
C SER A 240 -1.74 -10.76 -0.47
N PHE A 241 -0.87 -9.82 -0.83
CA PHE A 241 -1.21 -8.59 -1.51
C PHE A 241 -1.01 -8.73 -3.02
N LEU A 242 -2.12 -8.69 -3.75
CA LEU A 242 -2.19 -8.96 -5.17
C LEU A 242 -1.58 -7.82 -6.02
N PRO A 243 -1.01 -8.13 -7.20
CA PRO A 243 -0.25 -7.15 -7.98
C PRO A 243 -1.12 -6.01 -8.53
N LEU A 244 -2.37 -6.27 -8.96
CA LEU A 244 -3.28 -5.21 -9.41
C LEU A 244 -3.67 -4.27 -8.27
N GLN A 245 -4.00 -4.81 -7.09
CA GLN A 245 -4.25 -4.02 -5.88
C GLN A 245 -3.06 -3.15 -5.52
N SER A 246 -1.84 -3.70 -5.60
CA SER A 246 -0.62 -2.93 -5.40
C SER A 246 -0.50 -1.76 -6.37
N ALA A 247 -0.80 -1.97 -7.65
CA ALA A 247 -0.71 -0.92 -8.67
C ALA A 247 -1.78 0.17 -8.45
N LEU A 248 -3.03 -0.23 -8.23
CA LEU A 248 -4.16 0.68 -7.94
C LEU A 248 -3.92 1.48 -6.66
N ASN A 249 -3.43 0.82 -5.61
CA ASN A 249 -3.08 1.47 -4.36
C ASN A 249 -1.98 2.51 -4.55
N TYR A 250 -0.92 2.17 -5.27
CA TYR A 250 0.18 3.10 -5.50
C TYR A 250 -0.22 4.25 -6.43
N GLN A 251 -1.00 4.00 -7.48
CA GLN A 251 -1.61 5.04 -8.33
C GLN A 251 -2.35 6.07 -7.47
N ARG A 252 -3.24 5.57 -6.61
CA ARG A 252 -4.10 6.38 -5.76
C ARG A 252 -3.30 7.23 -4.78
N LEU A 253 -2.28 6.65 -4.16
CA LEU A 253 -1.44 7.33 -3.17
C LEU A 253 -0.39 8.24 -3.81
N GLN A 254 -0.13 8.12 -5.12
CA GLN A 254 0.73 9.03 -5.87
C GLN A 254 0.00 10.26 -6.46
N GLY A 255 -1.29 10.44 -6.13
CA GLY A 255 -2.07 11.58 -6.63
C GLY A 255 -2.73 11.35 -8.00
N TYR A 256 -2.56 10.18 -8.61
CA TYR A 256 -3.06 9.87 -9.95
C TYR A 256 -4.48 9.28 -9.98
N PHE A 257 -5.27 9.50 -8.93
CA PHE A 257 -6.63 8.97 -8.79
C PHE A 257 -7.66 9.59 -9.76
N ASN A 258 -7.34 10.75 -10.35
CA ASN A 258 -8.19 11.45 -11.31
C ASN A 258 -7.78 11.23 -12.77
N ILE A 259 -6.70 10.50 -13.03
CA ILE A 259 -6.22 10.22 -14.39
C ILE A 259 -6.64 8.79 -14.76
N PRO A 260 -7.36 8.59 -15.88
CA PRO A 260 -7.78 7.26 -16.29
C PRO A 260 -6.57 6.40 -16.65
N VAL A 261 -6.64 5.12 -16.27
CA VAL A 261 -5.73 4.10 -16.80
C VAL A 261 -6.06 3.93 -18.28
N SER A 262 -5.05 3.93 -19.16
CA SER A 262 -5.23 3.74 -20.61
C SER A 262 -4.79 2.35 -21.10
N ARG A 263 -3.96 1.66 -20.31
CA ARG A 263 -3.43 0.33 -20.63
C ARG A 263 -3.08 -0.40 -19.34
N ILE A 264 -3.38 -1.69 -19.29
CA ILE A 264 -3.07 -2.58 -18.18
C ILE A 264 -2.23 -3.74 -18.73
N VAL A 265 -0.99 -3.87 -18.28
CA VAL A 265 -0.13 -5.00 -18.64
C VAL A 265 0.17 -5.80 -17.39
N MET A 266 -0.17 -7.08 -17.42
CA MET A 266 0.16 -8.05 -16.37
C MET A 266 1.24 -8.98 -16.87
N ALA A 267 2.26 -9.24 -16.05
CA ALA A 267 3.22 -10.30 -16.28
C ALA A 267 3.30 -11.24 -15.07
N GLU A 268 3.39 -12.53 -15.32
CA GLU A 268 3.63 -13.53 -14.27
C GLU A 268 4.50 -14.69 -14.78
N VAL A 269 5.32 -15.23 -13.87
CA VAL A 269 6.05 -16.49 -14.07
C VAL A 269 5.08 -17.65 -13.90
N LYS A 270 5.15 -18.64 -14.79
CA LYS A 270 4.33 -19.86 -14.64
C LYS A 270 4.67 -20.59 -13.34
N SER A 271 3.68 -20.77 -12.48
CA SER A 271 3.79 -21.56 -11.25
C SER A 271 2.50 -22.34 -10.98
N GLY A 272 2.37 -22.91 -9.77
CA GLY A 272 1.14 -23.57 -9.33
C GLY A 272 -0.04 -22.61 -9.09
N LEU A 273 0.20 -21.30 -8.99
CA LEU A 273 -0.82 -20.26 -8.87
C LEU A 273 -0.75 -19.30 -10.07
N SER A 274 -1.90 -18.72 -10.42
CA SER A 274 -1.98 -17.65 -11.42
C SER A 274 -2.89 -16.55 -10.89
N HIS A 275 -2.45 -15.30 -11.06
CA HIS A 275 -3.23 -14.13 -10.71
C HIS A 275 -4.02 -13.58 -11.89
N LYS A 276 -3.94 -14.22 -13.06
CA LYS A 276 -4.53 -13.74 -14.32
C LYS A 276 -6.04 -13.53 -14.20
N THR A 277 -6.78 -14.58 -13.85
CA THR A 277 -8.25 -14.53 -13.84
C THR A 277 -8.81 -13.51 -12.83
N MET A 278 -8.19 -13.39 -11.66
CA MET A 278 -8.61 -12.38 -10.68
C MET A 278 -8.25 -10.96 -11.14
N THR A 279 -7.10 -10.78 -11.79
CA THR A 279 -6.69 -9.50 -12.38
C THR A 279 -7.62 -9.09 -13.51
N GLU A 280 -7.96 -10.00 -14.43
CA GLU A 280 -8.94 -9.78 -15.49
C GLU A 280 -10.32 -9.40 -14.92
N SER A 281 -10.78 -10.13 -13.91
CA SER A 281 -12.09 -9.89 -13.29
C SER A 281 -12.15 -8.50 -12.63
N LEU A 282 -11.14 -8.11 -11.87
CA LEU A 282 -11.13 -6.81 -11.20
C LEU A 282 -10.89 -5.68 -12.20
N ALA A 283 -9.98 -5.83 -13.16
CA ALA A 283 -9.75 -4.84 -14.22
C ALA A 283 -11.04 -4.56 -15.00
N LYS A 284 -11.79 -5.62 -15.37
CA LYS A 284 -13.08 -5.47 -16.02
C LYS A 284 -14.12 -4.77 -15.14
N ALA A 285 -14.23 -5.15 -13.86
CA ALA A 285 -15.25 -4.62 -12.96
C ALA A 285 -14.98 -3.17 -12.50
N TYR A 286 -13.71 -2.80 -12.31
CA TYR A 286 -13.32 -1.51 -11.72
C TYR A 286 -12.76 -0.52 -12.75
N LEU A 287 -11.92 -0.98 -13.68
CA LEU A 287 -11.29 -0.13 -14.69
C LEU A 287 -12.01 -0.16 -16.04
N GLU A 288 -12.98 -1.07 -16.21
CA GLU A 288 -13.72 -1.27 -17.47
C GLU A 288 -12.79 -1.55 -18.67
N GLN A 289 -11.63 -2.16 -18.42
CA GLN A 289 -10.59 -2.41 -19.41
C GLN A 289 -10.11 -3.86 -19.40
N PRO A 290 -9.77 -4.42 -20.57
CA PRO A 290 -9.07 -5.70 -20.63
C PRO A 290 -7.61 -5.54 -20.17
N ILE A 291 -6.95 -6.66 -19.89
CA ILE A 291 -5.52 -6.69 -19.61
C ILE A 291 -4.77 -7.30 -20.78
N GLU A 292 -3.56 -6.79 -21.03
CA GLU A 292 -2.55 -7.49 -21.80
C GLU A 292 -1.80 -8.43 -20.86
N TYR A 293 -1.71 -9.70 -21.23
CA TYR A 293 -1.12 -10.74 -20.39
C TYR A 293 0.17 -11.27 -21.00
N ILE A 294 1.24 -11.26 -20.21
CA ILE A 294 2.56 -11.78 -20.57
C ILE A 294 2.89 -12.94 -19.63
N SER A 295 3.11 -14.11 -20.20
CA SER A 295 3.64 -15.26 -19.46
C SER A 295 5.15 -15.28 -19.59
N LEU A 296 5.83 -15.29 -18.45
CA LEU A 296 7.29 -15.37 -18.31
C LEU A 296 7.74 -16.80 -17.98
#